data_AF-A0A6G1XBN8-F1
#
_entry.id   AF-A0A6G1XBN8-F1
#
_cell.length_a   1.000
_cell.length_b   1.000
_cell.length_c   1.000
_cell.angle_alpha   90.00
_cell.angle_beta   90.00
_cell.angle_gamma   90.00
#
_symmetry.space_group_name_H-M   'P 1'
#
loop_
_entity.id
_entity.type
_entity.pdbx_description
1 polymer ?
#
loop_
_entity_poly.entity_id
_entity_poly.type
_entity_poly.pdbx_seq_one_letter_code
_entity_poly.pdbx_strand_id
1 'polypeptide(L)'
;GDEKLYLNPILDLYNGEIIAFDIKKRPTLDLVMKPLRETIEIIKNRATYRTTIHSDQGWHYQHNQWVQTLKKNKVFQSMSRKATCADNASMEN
;
A
#
# COMPACT_ATOMS: atom_id res chain seq x y z
N GLY A 1 -5.26 -29.32 2.85
CA GLY A 1 -4.05 -28.74 3.46
C GLY A 1 -4.19 -27.25 3.36
N ASP A 2 -4.10 -26.54 4.49
CA ASP A 2 -4.30 -25.08 4.52
C ASP A 2 -3.07 -24.36 3.97
N GLU A 3 -3.18 -23.94 2.72
CA GLU A 3 -2.18 -23.08 2.09
C GLU A 3 -2.48 -21.63 2.46
N LYS A 4 -1.48 -20.92 3.04
CA LYS A 4 -1.64 -19.51 3.40
C LYS A 4 -1.64 -18.64 2.15
N LEU A 5 -2.61 -17.74 2.07
CA LEU A 5 -2.67 -16.66 1.08
C LEU A 5 -2.36 -15.33 1.76
N TYR A 6 -1.67 -14.47 1.03
CA TYR A 6 -1.31 -13.12 1.43
C TYR A 6 -2.03 -12.15 0.49
N LEU A 7 -2.76 -11.21 1.06
CA LEU A 7 -3.49 -10.16 0.35
C LEU A 7 -2.86 -8.82 0.69
N ASN A 8 -2.65 -7.97 -0.31
CA ASN A 8 -2.26 -6.57 -0.13
C ASN A 8 -3.26 -5.67 -0.84
N PRO A 9 -4.26 -5.11 -0.15
CA PRO A 9 -5.18 -4.12 -0.69
C PRO A 9 -4.64 -2.69 -0.54
N ILE A 10 -5.03 -1.79 -1.43
CA ILE A 10 -4.86 -0.34 -1.29
C ILE A 10 -6.25 0.30 -1.28
N LEU A 11 -6.57 0.95 -0.17
CA LEU A 11 -7.85 1.57 0.11
C LEU A 11 -7.77 3.09 -0.12
N ASP A 12 -8.75 3.64 -0.84
CA ASP A 12 -9.01 5.08 -0.89
C ASP A 12 -9.83 5.48 0.35
N LEU A 13 -9.22 6.27 1.23
CA LEU A 13 -9.85 6.72 2.48
C LEU A 13 -10.95 7.77 2.26
N TYR A 14 -11.06 8.38 1.07
CA TYR A 14 -12.11 9.35 0.79
C TYR A 14 -13.48 8.69 0.62
N ASN A 15 -13.54 7.57 -0.10
CA ASN A 15 -14.79 6.90 -0.46
C ASN A 15 -14.88 5.43 0.02
N GLY A 16 -13.80 4.89 0.60
CA GLY A 16 -13.76 3.50 1.10
C GLY A 16 -13.55 2.45 0.01
N GLU A 17 -13.14 2.83 -1.20
CA GLU A 17 -12.96 1.90 -2.32
C GLU A 17 -11.58 1.23 -2.30
N ILE A 18 -11.52 -0.08 -2.56
CA ILE A 18 -10.27 -0.77 -2.85
C ILE A 18 -9.86 -0.47 -4.30
N ILE A 19 -8.85 0.37 -4.48
CA ILE A 19 -8.44 0.87 -5.80
C ILE A 19 -7.40 -0.03 -6.50
N ALA A 20 -6.70 -0.87 -5.74
CA ALA A 20 -5.78 -1.87 -6.27
C ALA A 20 -5.54 -2.97 -5.22
N PHE A 21 -5.25 -4.19 -5.65
CA PHE A 21 -4.83 -5.27 -4.76
C PHE A 21 -4.04 -6.35 -5.49
N ASP A 22 -3.32 -7.18 -4.74
CA ASP A 22 -2.76 -8.43 -5.26
C ASP A 22 -2.83 -9.54 -4.20
N ILE A 23 -2.90 -10.79 -4.67
CA ILE A 23 -2.96 -11.98 -3.80
C ILE A 23 -1.89 -12.96 -4.22
N LYS A 24 -1.10 -13.45 -3.27
CA LYS A 24 -0.06 -14.46 -3.52
C LYS A 24 0.01 -15.52 -2.44
N LYS A 25 0.54 -16.69 -2.81
CA LYS A 25 0.85 -17.80 -1.90
C LYS A 25 2.05 -17.54 -0.99
N ARG A 26 2.82 -16.49 -1.28
CA ARG A 26 4.03 -16.09 -0.52
C ARG A 26 4.07 -14.57 -0.39
N PRO A 27 4.57 -14.03 0.72
CA PRO A 27 4.63 -12.59 0.97
C PRO A 27 5.86 -11.99 0.28
N THR A 28 5.94 -12.06 -1.04
CA THR A 28 7.08 -11.55 -1.82
C THR A 28 6.94 -10.05 -2.10
N LEU A 29 8.03 -9.38 -2.50
CA LEU A 29 8.00 -7.91 -2.73
C LEU A 29 7.01 -7.50 -3.83
N ASP A 30 6.83 -8.33 -4.85
CA ASP A 30 5.90 -8.09 -5.95
C ASP A 30 4.43 -8.03 -5.49
N LEU A 31 4.08 -8.68 -4.37
CA LEU A 31 2.75 -8.58 -3.75
C LEU A 31 2.35 -7.12 -3.46
N VAL A 32 3.31 -6.27 -3.08
CA VAL A 32 3.04 -4.84 -2.80
C VAL A 32 3.39 -3.95 -3.99
N MET A 33 4.41 -4.30 -4.77
CA MET A 33 4.90 -3.45 -5.86
C MET A 33 3.98 -3.44 -7.09
N LYS A 34 3.21 -4.51 -7.32
CA LYS A 34 2.21 -4.53 -8.40
C LYS A 34 1.05 -3.57 -8.10
N PRO A 35 0.30 -3.70 -6.99
CA PRO A 35 -0.82 -2.81 -6.70
C PRO A 35 -0.36 -1.35 -6.47
N LEU A 36 0.85 -1.12 -5.97
CA LEU A 36 1.42 0.24 -5.90
C LEU A 36 1.53 0.90 -7.28
N ARG A 37 1.96 0.15 -8.30
CA ARG A 37 2.10 0.70 -9.66
C ARG A 37 0.75 1.05 -10.27
N GLU A 38 -0.23 0.19 -10.09
CA GLU A 38 -1.62 0.44 -10.52
C GLU A 38 -2.18 1.68 -9.81
N THR A 39 -1.99 1.78 -8.49
CA THR A 39 -2.40 2.94 -7.69
C THR A 39 -1.75 4.23 -8.17
N ILE A 40 -0.47 4.22 -8.53
CA ILE A 40 0.23 5.41 -9.03
C ILE A 40 -0.39 5.92 -10.33
N GLU A 41 -0.81 5.02 -11.23
CA GLU A 41 -1.49 5.45 -12.47
C GLU A 41 -2.87 6.04 -12.16
N ILE A 42 -3.59 5.52 -11.16
CA ILE A 42 -4.84 6.13 -10.68
C ILE A 42 -4.58 7.54 -10.12
N ILE A 43 -3.58 7.68 -9.24
CA ILE A 43 -3.20 8.96 -8.63
C ILE A 43 -2.87 10.00 -9.71
N LYS A 44 -2.04 9.65 -10.70
CA LYS A 44 -1.67 10.58 -11.78
C LYS A 44 -2.86 11.11 -12.58
N ASN A 45 -3.89 10.28 -12.75
CA ASN A 45 -5.06 10.63 -13.55
C ASN A 45 -6.17 11.32 -12.75
N ARG A 46 -6.25 11.09 -11.43
CA ARG A 46 -7.38 11.54 -10.60
C ARG A 46 -7.01 12.54 -9.50
N ALA A 47 -5.79 12.49 -8.97
CA ALA A 47 -5.41 13.32 -7.84
C ALA A 47 -4.95 14.71 -8.30
N THR A 48 -5.67 15.74 -7.89
CA THR A 48 -5.29 17.15 -8.08
C THR A 48 -4.32 17.65 -7.00
N TYR A 49 -4.25 16.94 -5.87
CA TYR A 49 -3.43 17.28 -4.72
C TYR A 49 -2.38 16.21 -4.44
N ARG A 50 -1.37 16.61 -3.67
CA ARG A 50 -0.31 15.74 -3.18
C ARG A 50 -0.92 14.57 -2.39
N THR A 51 -0.66 13.35 -2.85
CA THR A 51 -1.19 12.12 -2.23
C THR A 51 -0.21 11.53 -1.23
N THR A 52 -0.75 10.98 -0.14
CA THR A 52 0.00 10.23 0.87
C THR A 52 -0.46 8.77 0.85
N ILE A 53 0.48 7.84 0.85
CA ILE A 53 0.21 6.42 1.12
C ILE A 53 0.66 6.13 2.55
N HIS A 54 -0.27 5.62 3.35
CA HIS A 54 -0.01 5.15 4.71
C HIS A 54 0.09 3.62 4.74
N SER A 55 1.04 3.08 5.50
CA SER A 55 1.31 1.64 5.61
C SER A 55 1.88 1.30 6.98
N ASP A 56 1.96 0.02 7.35
CA ASP A 56 2.75 -0.37 8.52
C ASP A 56 4.26 -0.30 8.25
N GLN A 57 5.06 -0.65 9.26
CA GLN A 57 6.52 -0.74 9.14
C GLN A 57 7.00 -2.13 8.69
N GLY A 58 6.21 -2.86 7.91
CA GLY A 58 6.60 -4.12 7.30
C GLY A 58 7.79 -3.95 6.36
N TRP A 59 8.58 -5.02 6.20
CA TRP A 59 9.79 -4.96 5.38
C TRP A 59 9.50 -4.61 3.92
N HIS A 60 8.32 -4.98 3.39
CA HIS A 60 7.85 -4.63 2.06
C HIS A 60 7.83 -3.11 1.84
N TYR A 61 7.24 -2.37 2.77
CA TYR A 61 7.05 -0.92 2.66
C TYR A 61 8.31 -0.13 3.03
N GLN A 62 9.25 -0.75 3.73
CA GLN A 62 10.59 -0.19 3.97
C GLN A 62 11.57 -0.48 2.83
N HIS A 63 11.23 -1.40 1.92
CA HIS A 63 12.14 -1.82 0.85
C HIS A 63 12.50 -0.65 -0.09
N ASN A 64 13.77 -0.57 -0.49
CA ASN A 64 14.27 0.53 -1.33
C ASN A 64 13.44 0.75 -2.60
N GLN A 65 13.02 -0.33 -3.27
CA GLN A 65 12.20 -0.23 -4.47
C GLN A 65 10.85 0.46 -4.21
N TRP A 66 10.21 0.20 -3.07
CA TRP A 66 8.97 0.85 -2.67
C TRP A 66 9.21 2.35 -2.43
N VAL A 67 10.17 2.67 -1.57
CA VAL A 67 10.51 4.06 -1.19
C VAL A 67 10.88 4.90 -2.42
N GLN A 68 11.71 4.36 -3.31
CA GLN A 68 12.13 5.08 -4.53
C GLN A 68 10.98 5.25 -5.52
N THR A 69 10.07 4.27 -5.61
CA THR A 69 8.89 4.37 -6.47
C THR A 69 7.96 5.49 -5.99
N LEU A 70 7.72 5.61 -4.69
CA LEU A 70 6.93 6.71 -4.11
C LEU A 70 7.59 8.07 -4.37
N LYS A 71 8.89 8.19 -4.06
CA LYS A 71 9.66 9.43 -4.26
C LYS A 71 9.64 9.90 -5.72
N LYS A 72 9.89 8.98 -6.67
CA LYS A 72 9.87 9.29 -8.11
C LYS A 72 8.52 9.83 -8.58
N ASN A 73 7.43 9.35 -8.00
CA ASN A 73 6.07 9.76 -8.34
C ASN A 73 5.52 10.86 -7.42
N LYS A 74 6.37 11.49 -6.59
CA LYS A 74 6.00 12.57 -5.66
C LYS A 74 4.88 12.18 -4.67
N VAL A 75 4.77 10.88 -4.36
CA VAL A 75 3.83 10.37 -3.36
C VAL A 75 4.54 10.35 -2.00
N PHE A 76 3.86 10.87 -0.98
CA PHE A 76 4.42 10.91 0.37
C PHE A 76 4.17 9.58 1.08
N GLN A 77 5.23 9.01 1.65
CA GLN A 77 5.10 7.84 2.52
C GLN A 77 4.79 8.29 3.94
N SER A 78 3.76 7.69 4.53
CA SER A 78 3.50 7.72 5.96
C SER A 78 3.50 6.29 6.48
N MET A 79 3.98 6.07 7.71
CA MET A 79 3.96 4.76 8.33
C MET A 79 3.50 4.84 9.78
N SER A 80 2.75 3.84 10.22
CA SER A 80 2.33 3.73 11.62
C SER A 80 3.52 3.52 12.56
N ARG A 81 3.33 3.79 13.86
CA ARG A 81 4.34 3.45 14.88
C ARG A 81 4.36 1.93 15.08
N LYS A 82 5.54 1.36 15.39
CA LYS A 82 5.62 -0.05 15.78
C LYS A 82 4.62 -0.34 16.90
N ALA A 83 3.85 -1.41 16.75
CA ALA A 83 2.84 -1.87 17.70
C ALA A 83 1.62 -0.94 17.93
N THR A 84 1.32 -0.01 17.01
CA THR A 84 0.07 0.79 17.06
C THR A 84 -0.86 0.34 15.93
N CYS A 85 -1.73 -0.65 16.19
CA CYS A 85 -2.70 -1.13 15.18
C CYS A 85 -3.79 -0.10 14.87
N ALA A 86 -4.05 0.85 15.78
CA ALA A 86 -5.08 1.87 15.61
C ALA A 86 -4.89 2.74 14.35
N ASP A 87 -3.65 2.90 13.87
CA ASP A 87 -3.35 3.63 12.63
C ASP A 87 -3.76 2.83 11.36
N ASN A 88 -3.80 1.50 11.46
CA ASN A 88 -4.27 0.60 10.40
C ASN A 88 -5.76 0.25 10.54
N ALA A 89 -6.48 0.79 11.53
CA ALA A 89 -7.84 0.37 11.86
C ALA A 89 -8.81 0.48 10.67
N SER A 90 -8.64 1.44 9.76
CA SER A 90 -9.45 1.55 8.54
C SER A 90 -9.29 0.36 7.57
N MET A 91 -8.19 -0.39 7.68
CA MET A 91 -7.94 -1.62 6.92
C MET A 91 -8.32 -2.90 7.68
N GLU A 92 -8.53 -2.81 9.00
CA GLU A 92 -8.79 -3.95 9.89
C GLU A 92 -10.27 -4.13 10.25
N ASN A 93 -11.12 -3.13 9.99
CA ASN A 93 -12.55 -3.12 10.31
C ASN A 93 -13.47 -3.71 9.24
#